data_AF-A0A417YPF6-F1
#
_entry.id   AF-A0A417YPF6-F1
#
_cell.length_a   1.000
_cell.length_b   1.000
_cell.length_c   1.000
_cell.angle_alpha   90.00
_cell.angle_beta   90.00
_cell.angle_gamma   90.00
#
_symmetry.space_group_name_H-M   'P 1'
#
loop_
_entity.id
_entity.type
_entity.pdbx_description
1 polymer ?
#
loop_
_entity_poly.entity_id
_entity_poly.type
_entity_poly.pdbx_seq_one_letter_code
_entity_poly.pdbx_strand_id
1 'polypeptide(L)'
;MSLTKTNLAEVVKKQYFHKLRANIDAFSALVGIQVLAIVFSLAGVGSTGMSGGGMIINVNYFSADVVIVFTFFWAFITAITVNTKVNRFQDFTFVTNRVSSGLSNILFLATAGLLGSMTAVLSGYLLKVIIYLFKSQPVYSIRSGMEEILLGIVVAFLYILLVSSIGFLFSSITAISKVFIFLIPVIIVGMLFLGGIVPNEYFIKGIEFFVGEKNVLLFALKTLSTSALIFGAGIAILRRREVRQ
;
A
#
# COMPACT_ATOMS: atom_id res chain seq x y z
N MET A 1 -23.46 -32.64 21.07
CA MET A 1 -22.63 -31.56 20.50
C MET A 1 -22.78 -30.33 21.39
N SER A 2 -21.74 -29.97 22.13
CA SER A 2 -21.78 -28.81 23.03
C SER A 2 -21.71 -27.53 22.18
N LEU A 3 -22.71 -26.66 22.32
CA LEU A 3 -22.73 -25.29 21.80
C LEU A 3 -21.70 -24.45 22.57
N THR A 4 -20.42 -24.70 22.31
CA THR A 4 -19.36 -23.81 22.80
C THR A 4 -19.51 -22.50 22.03
N LYS A 5 -19.91 -21.43 22.72
CA LYS A 5 -19.90 -20.07 22.16
C LYS A 5 -18.50 -19.81 21.62
N THR A 6 -18.34 -19.87 20.30
CA THR A 6 -17.08 -19.56 19.66
C THR A 6 -16.76 -18.10 19.90
N ASN A 7 -15.65 -17.83 20.58
CA ASN A 7 -15.19 -16.48 20.84
C ASN A 7 -14.75 -15.85 19.51
N LEU A 8 -15.27 -14.67 19.19
CA LEU A 8 -14.92 -13.94 17.95
C LEU A 8 -13.41 -13.75 17.80
N ALA A 9 -12.69 -13.50 18.91
CA ALA A 9 -11.24 -13.33 18.88
C ALA A 9 -10.50 -14.61 18.43
N GLU A 10 -10.94 -15.79 18.87
CA GLU A 10 -10.33 -17.06 18.47
C GLU A 10 -10.59 -17.38 17.00
N VAL A 11 -11.79 -17.06 16.51
CA VAL A 11 -12.15 -17.24 15.11
C VAL A 11 -11.32 -16.32 14.21
N VAL A 12 -11.19 -15.04 14.59
CA VAL A 12 -10.36 -14.06 13.87
C VAL A 12 -8.90 -14.51 13.83
N LYS A 13 -8.34 -14.96 14.97
CA LYS A 13 -6.96 -15.43 15.04
C LYS A 13 -6.71 -16.62 14.11
N LYS A 14 -7.59 -17.62 14.12
CA LYS A 14 -7.49 -18.79 13.24
C LYS A 14 -7.57 -18.40 11.76
N GLN A 15 -8.52 -17.53 11.39
CA GLN A 15 -8.65 -17.03 10.03
C GLN A 15 -7.41 -16.23 9.60
N TYR A 16 -6.85 -15.43 10.49
CA TYR A 16 -5.67 -14.61 10.20
C TYR A 16 -4.45 -15.49 9.85
N PHE A 17 -4.15 -16.48 10.69
CA PHE A 17 -3.05 -17.41 10.42
C PHE A 17 -3.28 -18.25 9.16
N HIS A 18 -4.53 -18.62 8.88
CA HIS A 18 -4.86 -19.29 7.63
C HIS A 18 -4.59 -18.40 6.42
N LYS A 19 -5.01 -17.13 6.46
CA LYS A 19 -4.80 -16.16 5.37
C LYS A 19 -3.33 -15.87 5.12
N LEU A 20 -2.51 -15.77 6.16
CA LEU A 20 -1.06 -15.64 6.01
C LEU A 20 -0.45 -16.78 5.20
N ARG A 21 -0.88 -18.02 5.45
CA ARG A 21 -0.39 -19.20 4.71
C ARG A 21 -0.96 -19.28 3.31
N ALA A 22 -2.26 -18.99 3.15
CA ALA A 22 -2.95 -19.07 1.87
C ALA A 22 -2.51 -17.98 0.88
N ASN A 23 -2.05 -16.83 1.36
CA ASN A 23 -1.62 -15.70 0.51
C ASN A 23 -0.10 -15.54 0.50
N ILE A 24 0.65 -16.64 0.57
CA ILE A 24 2.13 -16.59 0.46
C ILE A 24 2.59 -15.98 -0.86
N ASP A 25 1.80 -16.19 -1.93
CA ASP A 25 2.04 -15.61 -3.25
C ASP A 25 2.01 -14.08 -3.25
N ALA A 26 1.23 -13.46 -2.36
CA ALA A 26 1.21 -12.00 -2.22
C ALA A 26 2.57 -11.47 -1.72
N PHE A 27 3.24 -12.20 -0.82
CA PHE A 27 4.59 -11.85 -0.36
C PHE A 27 5.65 -12.08 -1.44
N SER A 28 5.50 -13.13 -2.27
CA SER A 28 6.37 -13.32 -3.43
C SER A 28 6.22 -12.16 -4.43
N ALA A 29 4.98 -11.73 -4.70
CA ALA A 29 4.69 -10.58 -5.54
C ALA A 29 5.27 -9.26 -4.99
N LEU A 30 5.30 -9.08 -3.66
CA LEU A 30 5.95 -7.94 -3.01
C LEU A 30 7.45 -7.88 -3.34
N VAL A 31 8.14 -9.00 -3.20
CA VAL A 31 9.58 -9.07 -3.53
C VAL A 31 9.78 -8.78 -5.01
N GLY A 32 9.01 -9.40 -5.89
CA GLY A 32 9.11 -9.20 -7.33
C GLY A 32 8.91 -7.73 -7.74
N ILE A 33 7.88 -7.07 -7.20
CA ILE A 33 7.58 -5.68 -7.55
C ILE A 33 8.64 -4.71 -7.01
N GLN A 34 9.21 -4.99 -5.83
CA GLN A 34 10.26 -4.15 -5.25
C GLN A 34 11.60 -4.32 -5.98
N VAL A 35 11.96 -5.54 -6.40
CA VAL A 35 13.15 -5.78 -7.24
C VAL A 35 13.01 -5.04 -8.57
N LEU A 36 11.84 -5.14 -9.21
CA LEU A 36 11.56 -4.40 -10.44
C LEU A 36 11.69 -2.89 -10.20
N ALA A 37 11.11 -2.35 -9.13
CA ALA A 37 11.20 -0.94 -8.82
C ALA A 37 12.63 -0.45 -8.56
N ILE A 38 13.48 -1.27 -7.92
CA ILE A 38 14.92 -0.98 -7.76
C ILE A 38 15.58 -0.86 -9.13
N VAL A 39 15.32 -1.80 -10.06
CA VAL A 39 15.88 -1.77 -11.42
C VAL A 39 15.46 -0.49 -12.16
N PHE A 40 14.18 -0.10 -12.06
CA PHE A 40 13.70 1.17 -12.63
C PHE A 40 14.40 2.37 -11.99
N SER A 41 14.64 2.33 -10.67
CA SER A 41 15.30 3.43 -9.95
C SER A 41 16.78 3.58 -10.33
N LEU A 42 17.44 2.54 -10.85
CA LEU A 42 18.83 2.60 -11.35
C LEU A 42 18.98 3.43 -12.64
N ALA A 43 17.89 3.68 -13.37
CA ALA A 43 17.91 4.58 -14.52
C ALA A 43 18.06 6.06 -14.11
N GLY A 44 17.89 6.37 -12.83
CA GLY A 44 17.81 7.74 -12.32
C GLY A 44 16.38 8.30 -12.44
N VAL A 45 16.07 9.26 -11.58
CA VAL A 45 14.74 9.91 -11.50
C VAL A 45 14.76 11.32 -12.11
N GLY A 46 15.95 11.81 -12.46
CA GLY A 46 16.15 13.08 -13.13
C GLY A 46 17.64 13.37 -13.30
N SER A 47 17.96 14.28 -14.21
CA SER A 47 19.31 14.78 -14.41
C SER A 47 19.31 16.28 -14.66
N THR A 48 20.34 16.96 -14.17
CA THR A 48 20.58 18.38 -14.40
C THR A 48 21.97 18.55 -14.99
N GLY A 49 22.05 19.20 -16.15
CA GLY A 49 23.31 19.55 -16.80
C GLY A 49 23.55 21.05 -16.73
N MET A 50 24.78 21.47 -16.44
CA MET A 50 25.24 22.86 -16.55
C MET A 50 26.54 22.88 -17.36
N SER A 51 26.61 23.77 -18.36
CA SER A 51 27.81 23.97 -19.19
C SER A 51 28.23 25.43 -19.19
N GLY A 52 29.50 25.71 -18.91
CA GLY A 52 30.06 27.07 -18.94
C GLY A 52 31.58 27.07 -18.84
N GLY A 53 32.25 27.97 -19.56
CA GLY A 53 33.72 28.15 -19.48
C GLY A 53 34.55 26.92 -19.86
N GLY A 54 34.05 26.04 -20.73
CA GLY A 54 34.72 24.78 -21.11
C GLY A 54 34.49 23.62 -20.14
N MET A 55 33.70 23.81 -19.09
CA MET A 55 33.33 22.77 -18.13
C MET A 55 31.88 22.33 -18.36
N ILE A 56 31.64 21.01 -18.35
CA ILE A 56 30.31 20.41 -18.40
C ILE A 56 30.12 19.59 -17.12
N ILE A 57 29.13 19.96 -16.32
CA ILE A 57 28.76 19.26 -15.09
C ILE A 57 27.40 18.59 -15.33
N ASN A 58 27.33 17.28 -15.14
CA ASN A 58 26.08 16.53 -15.18
C ASN A 58 25.82 15.88 -13.82
N VAL A 59 24.68 16.20 -13.22
CA VAL A 59 24.23 15.65 -11.93
C VAL A 59 23.05 14.74 -12.20
N ASN A 60 23.14 13.48 -11.79
CA ASN A 60 22.04 12.52 -11.87
C ASN A 60 21.47 12.26 -10.49
N TYR A 61 20.15 12.37 -10.37
CA TYR A 61 19.42 12.14 -9.12
C TYR A 61 18.88 10.72 -9.08
N PHE A 62 19.11 10.05 -7.95
CA PHE A 62 18.58 8.72 -7.67
C PHE A 62 17.73 8.79 -6.41
N SER A 63 16.51 8.25 -6.47
CA SER A 63 15.59 8.19 -5.34
C SER A 63 14.93 6.82 -5.25
N ALA A 64 14.65 6.40 -4.01
CA ALA A 64 13.93 5.16 -3.71
C ALA A 64 12.41 5.36 -3.68
N ASP A 65 11.91 6.56 -3.96
CA ASP A 65 10.48 6.88 -3.97
C ASP A 65 9.70 5.98 -4.93
N VAL A 66 10.31 5.60 -6.04
CA VAL A 66 9.73 4.65 -7.01
C VAL A 66 9.42 3.30 -6.34
N VAL A 67 10.27 2.82 -5.44
CA VAL A 67 10.03 1.56 -4.73
C VAL A 67 8.85 1.66 -3.76
N ILE A 68 8.71 2.81 -3.10
CA ILE A 68 7.56 3.10 -2.22
C ILE A 68 6.27 3.14 -3.06
N VAL A 69 6.27 3.81 -4.21
CA VAL A 69 5.12 3.89 -5.12
C VAL A 69 4.70 2.51 -5.63
N PHE A 70 5.66 1.67 -6.03
CA PHE A 70 5.39 0.29 -6.46
C PHE A 70 4.82 -0.56 -5.31
N THR A 71 5.29 -0.32 -4.09
CA THR A 71 4.75 -0.97 -2.88
C THR A 71 3.31 -0.51 -2.60
N PHE A 72 2.96 0.75 -2.85
CA PHE A 72 1.57 1.22 -2.77
C PHE A 72 0.66 0.52 -3.78
N PHE A 73 1.11 0.37 -5.04
CA PHE A 73 0.36 -0.39 -6.05
C PHE A 73 0.14 -1.85 -5.62
N TRP A 74 1.19 -2.51 -5.13
CA TRP A 74 1.07 -3.87 -4.63
C TRP A 74 0.10 -3.97 -3.44
N ALA A 75 0.18 -3.05 -2.49
CA ALA A 75 -0.70 -3.06 -1.32
C ALA A 75 -2.17 -2.87 -1.72
N PHE A 76 -2.42 -1.96 -2.67
CA PHE A 76 -3.74 -1.74 -3.25
C PHE A 76 -4.29 -2.99 -3.93
N ILE A 77 -3.49 -3.63 -4.81
CA ILE A 77 -3.88 -4.85 -5.53
C ILE A 77 -4.11 -6.00 -4.54
N THR A 78 -3.24 -6.16 -3.55
CA THR A 78 -3.36 -7.20 -2.52
C THR A 78 -4.62 -7.02 -1.67
N ALA A 79 -4.95 -5.78 -1.29
CA ALA A 79 -6.21 -5.48 -0.61
C ALA A 79 -7.44 -5.82 -1.46
N ILE A 80 -7.33 -5.74 -2.78
CA ILE A 80 -8.41 -6.16 -3.69
C ILE A 80 -8.53 -7.69 -3.74
N THR A 81 -7.41 -8.40 -3.88
CA THR A 81 -7.39 -9.86 -4.05
C THR A 81 -7.81 -10.63 -2.81
N VAL A 82 -7.55 -10.09 -1.61
CA VAL A 82 -7.92 -10.72 -0.32
C VAL A 82 -9.42 -10.98 -0.19
N ASN A 83 -10.28 -10.15 -0.79
CA ASN A 83 -11.74 -10.30 -0.77
C ASN A 83 -12.32 -11.12 -1.94
N THR A 84 -11.47 -11.70 -2.80
CA THR A 84 -11.94 -12.49 -3.96
C THR A 84 -12.68 -13.76 -3.55
N LYS A 85 -13.52 -14.26 -4.48
CA LYS A 85 -14.39 -15.43 -4.24
C LYS A 85 -13.61 -16.65 -3.74
N VAL A 86 -12.44 -16.93 -4.30
CA VAL A 86 -11.61 -18.10 -3.94
C VAL A 86 -11.19 -18.04 -2.47
N ASN A 87 -10.67 -16.88 -2.03
CA ASN A 87 -10.28 -16.66 -0.63
C ASN A 87 -11.49 -16.63 0.32
N ARG A 88 -12.66 -16.19 -0.16
CA ARG A 88 -13.92 -16.22 0.60
C ARG A 88 -14.48 -17.63 0.76
N PHE A 89 -14.27 -18.53 -0.21
CA PHE A 89 -14.71 -19.93 -0.13
C PHE A 89 -13.90 -20.73 0.90
N GLN A 90 -12.61 -20.45 1.01
CA GLN A 90 -11.77 -21.06 2.04
C GLN A 90 -12.18 -20.63 3.46
N ASP A 91 -12.61 -19.38 3.63
CA ASP A 91 -13.11 -18.87 4.91
C ASP A 91 -14.38 -19.64 5.39
N PHE A 92 -15.27 -20.09 4.49
CA PHE A 92 -16.51 -20.80 4.87
C PHE A 92 -16.28 -22.19 5.49
N THR A 93 -15.06 -22.72 5.45
CA THR A 93 -14.68 -23.94 6.17
C THR A 93 -14.75 -23.74 7.69
N PHE A 94 -14.74 -22.49 8.15
CA PHE A 94 -14.89 -22.12 9.56
C PHE A 94 -16.28 -21.51 9.83
N VAL A 95 -16.73 -21.53 11.09
CA VAL A 95 -17.92 -20.77 11.52
C VAL A 95 -17.59 -19.28 11.41
N THR A 96 -18.06 -18.62 10.34
CA THR A 96 -17.62 -17.26 10.00
C THR A 96 -18.77 -16.26 10.00
N ASN A 97 -18.50 -15.10 10.59
CA ASN A 97 -19.29 -13.88 10.40
C ASN A 97 -18.49 -12.92 9.50
N ARG A 98 -19.17 -12.09 8.70
CA ARG A 98 -18.56 -11.07 7.83
C ARG A 98 -17.65 -10.11 8.61
N VAL A 99 -18.02 -9.79 9.84
CA VAL A 99 -17.19 -8.96 10.73
C VAL A 99 -15.88 -9.66 11.09
N SER A 100 -15.92 -10.95 11.42
CA SER A 100 -14.72 -11.74 11.74
C SER A 100 -13.80 -11.87 10.53
N SER A 101 -14.35 -12.18 9.35
CA SER A 101 -13.57 -12.29 8.10
C SER A 101 -12.98 -10.93 7.70
N GLY A 102 -13.76 -9.85 7.82
CA GLY A 102 -13.28 -8.49 7.58
C GLY A 102 -12.15 -8.08 8.53
N LEU A 103 -12.29 -8.35 9.83
CA LEU A 103 -11.24 -8.03 10.81
C LEU A 103 -9.96 -8.85 10.57
N SER A 104 -10.10 -10.12 10.22
CA SER A 104 -8.98 -10.98 9.82
C SER A 104 -8.26 -10.46 8.57
N ASN A 105 -9.01 -9.97 7.57
CA ASN A 105 -8.43 -9.34 6.37
C ASN A 105 -7.65 -8.07 6.72
N ILE A 106 -8.19 -7.22 7.60
CA ILE A 106 -7.51 -5.99 8.04
C ILE A 106 -6.20 -6.35 8.75
N LEU A 107 -6.21 -7.34 9.65
CA LEU A 107 -5.01 -7.79 10.34
C LEU A 107 -3.96 -8.34 9.37
N PHE A 108 -4.37 -9.12 8.36
CA PHE A 108 -3.48 -9.59 7.30
C PHE A 108 -2.87 -8.43 6.51
N LEU A 109 -3.67 -7.45 6.08
CA LEU A 109 -3.18 -6.30 5.33
C LEU A 109 -2.25 -5.42 6.18
N ALA A 110 -2.52 -5.27 7.48
CA ALA A 110 -1.65 -4.55 8.39
C ALA A 110 -0.29 -5.23 8.54
N THR A 111 -0.24 -6.56 8.72
CA THR A 111 1.05 -7.25 8.85
C THR A 111 1.82 -7.33 7.54
N ALA A 112 1.13 -7.56 6.42
CA ALA A 112 1.74 -7.51 5.10
C ALA A 112 2.25 -6.10 4.77
N GLY A 113 1.51 -5.06 5.13
CA GLY A 113 1.90 -3.67 4.94
C GLY A 113 3.08 -3.24 5.80
N LEU A 114 3.20 -3.75 7.03
CA LEU A 114 4.37 -3.52 7.89
C LEU A 114 5.62 -4.14 7.29
N LEU A 115 5.54 -5.38 6.80
CA LEU A 115 6.66 -6.02 6.11
C LEU A 115 7.03 -5.26 4.83
N GLY A 116 6.03 -4.85 4.05
CA GLY A 116 6.22 -4.04 2.84
C GLY A 116 6.87 -2.69 3.12
N SER A 117 6.50 -2.00 4.19
CA SER A 117 7.10 -0.70 4.55
C SER A 117 8.56 -0.87 4.98
N MET A 118 8.86 -1.89 5.79
CA MET A 118 10.21 -2.20 6.21
C MET A 118 11.10 -2.49 5.00
N THR A 119 10.67 -3.37 4.10
CA THR A 119 11.48 -3.71 2.92
C THR A 119 11.59 -2.56 1.93
N ALA A 120 10.54 -1.75 1.74
CA ALA A 120 10.58 -0.59 0.86
C ALA A 120 11.59 0.46 1.35
N VAL A 121 11.61 0.78 2.65
CA VAL A 121 12.58 1.74 3.20
C VAL A 121 14.00 1.19 3.12
N LEU A 122 14.20 -0.08 3.48
CA LEU A 122 15.51 -0.74 3.40
C LEU A 122 16.03 -0.84 1.95
N SER A 123 15.13 -1.01 0.97
CA SER A 123 15.50 -1.05 -0.44
C SER A 123 16.20 0.24 -0.92
N GLY A 124 15.87 1.39 -0.32
CA GLY A 124 16.54 2.65 -0.63
C GLY A 124 18.00 2.68 -0.20
N TYR A 125 18.34 2.02 0.91
CA TYR A 125 19.73 1.85 1.33
C TYR A 125 20.46 0.86 0.42
N LEU A 126 19.79 -0.22 0.03
CA LEU A 126 20.33 -1.17 -0.94
C LEU A 126 20.63 -0.49 -2.29
N LEU A 127 19.76 0.41 -2.76
CA LEU A 127 19.99 1.21 -3.96
C LEU A 127 21.23 2.09 -3.84
N LYS A 128 21.46 2.75 -2.69
CA LYS A 128 22.68 3.54 -2.44
C LYS A 128 23.95 2.67 -2.55
N VAL A 129 23.92 1.45 -1.99
CA VAL A 129 25.04 0.50 -2.07
C VAL A 129 25.29 0.07 -3.52
N ILE A 130 24.25 -0.24 -4.29
CA ILE A 130 24.40 -0.60 -5.71
C ILE A 130 25.03 0.55 -6.49
N ILE A 131 24.53 1.78 -6.34
CA ILE A 131 25.09 2.93 -7.06
C ILE A 131 26.55 3.15 -6.69
N TYR A 132 26.89 3.07 -5.40
CA TYR A 132 28.26 3.21 -4.93
C TYR A 132 29.21 2.16 -5.54
N LEU A 133 28.76 0.91 -5.69
CA LEU A 133 29.57 -0.17 -6.25
C LEU A 133 29.71 -0.10 -7.78
N PHE A 134 28.65 0.30 -8.49
CA PHE A 134 28.60 0.22 -9.96
C PHE A 134 28.87 1.54 -10.67
N LYS A 135 28.83 2.70 -9.99
CA LYS A 135 29.12 4.00 -10.59
C LYS A 135 30.42 4.56 -10.05
N SER A 136 31.37 4.83 -10.95
CA SER A 136 32.69 5.40 -10.63
C SER A 136 32.67 6.91 -10.35
N GLN A 137 31.49 7.55 -10.33
CA GLN A 137 31.34 8.98 -10.09
C GLN A 137 31.19 9.26 -8.58
N PRO A 138 31.61 10.44 -8.09
CA PRO A 138 31.44 10.80 -6.69
C PRO A 138 29.96 10.81 -6.31
N VAL A 139 29.59 9.95 -5.36
CA VAL A 139 28.21 9.82 -4.87
C VAL A 139 28.04 10.71 -3.65
N TYR A 140 27.15 11.70 -3.75
CA TYR A 140 26.71 12.49 -2.60
C TYR A 140 25.43 11.88 -2.03
N SER A 141 25.50 11.41 -0.78
CA SER A 141 24.33 10.93 -0.04
C SER A 141 24.10 11.81 1.18
N ILE A 142 22.83 12.16 1.41
CA ILE A 142 22.40 12.67 2.71
C ILE A 142 22.60 11.54 3.73
N ARG A 143 23.30 11.84 4.83
CA ARG A 143 23.44 10.92 5.96
C ARG A 143 22.10 10.89 6.69
N SER A 144 21.50 9.72 6.73
CA SER A 144 20.27 9.47 7.48
C SER A 144 20.60 8.71 8.75
N GLY A 145 20.12 9.23 9.89
CA GLY A 145 20.26 8.58 11.19
C GLY A 145 19.31 7.39 11.36
N MET A 146 19.52 6.59 12.42
CA MET A 146 18.61 5.48 12.76
C MET A 146 17.16 5.96 12.99
N GLU A 147 17.01 7.17 13.53
CA GLU A 147 15.71 7.80 13.76
C GLU A 147 14.94 8.05 12.46
N GLU A 148 15.61 8.50 11.40
CA GLU A 148 14.98 8.73 10.10
C GLU A 148 14.54 7.43 9.44
N ILE A 149 15.28 6.34 9.63
CA ILE A 149 14.91 5.01 9.14
C ILE A 149 13.62 4.54 9.82
N LEU A 150 13.58 4.60 11.15
CA LEU A 150 12.43 4.16 11.93
C LEU A 150 11.20 5.01 11.61
N LEU A 151 11.37 6.33 11.54
CA LEU A 151 10.30 7.26 11.15
C LEU A 151 9.81 6.96 9.73
N GLY A 152 10.72 6.74 8.79
CA GLY A 152 10.40 6.35 7.42
C GLY A 152 9.57 5.07 7.35
N ILE A 153 9.91 4.04 8.13
CA ILE A 153 9.16 2.77 8.20
C ILE A 153 7.74 3.01 8.74
N VAL A 154 7.61 3.81 9.80
CA VAL A 154 6.30 4.13 10.41
C VAL A 154 5.43 4.93 9.45
N VAL A 155 5.98 5.95 8.80
CA VAL A 155 5.26 6.78 7.83
C VAL A 155 4.85 5.96 6.60
N ALA A 156 5.77 5.18 6.04
CA ALA A 156 5.48 4.29 4.91
C ALA A 156 4.41 3.24 5.28
N PHE A 157 4.46 2.68 6.49
CA PHE A 157 3.45 1.76 7.00
C PHE A 157 2.06 2.42 7.04
N LEU A 158 1.97 3.64 7.59
CA LEU A 158 0.70 4.38 7.68
C LEU A 158 0.12 4.68 6.30
N TYR A 159 0.96 5.08 5.34
CA TYR A 159 0.53 5.27 3.96
C TYR A 159 0.08 3.97 3.29
N ILE A 160 0.84 2.88 3.44
CA ILE A 160 0.45 1.56 2.92
C ILE A 160 -0.89 1.12 3.51
N LEU A 161 -1.10 1.34 4.81
CA LEU A 161 -2.35 1.00 5.49
C LEU A 161 -3.53 1.83 4.95
N LEU A 162 -3.32 3.13 4.71
CA LEU A 162 -4.31 3.99 4.06
C LEU A 162 -4.66 3.50 2.65
N VAL A 163 -3.66 3.24 1.81
CA VAL A 163 -3.85 2.74 0.44
C VAL A 163 -4.55 1.37 0.45
N SER A 164 -4.16 0.48 1.37
CA SER A 164 -4.81 -0.81 1.55
C SER A 164 -6.27 -0.68 1.98
N SER A 165 -6.61 0.33 2.80
CA SER A 165 -7.99 0.59 3.18
C SER A 165 -8.85 0.98 1.98
N ILE A 166 -8.32 1.81 1.08
CA ILE A 166 -8.98 2.16 -0.17
C ILE A 166 -9.18 0.90 -1.01
N GLY A 167 -8.13 0.12 -1.25
CA GLY A 167 -8.23 -1.15 -2.00
C GLY A 167 -9.26 -2.13 -1.41
N PHE A 168 -9.36 -2.19 -0.08
CA PHE A 168 -10.34 -3.01 0.62
C PHE A 168 -11.78 -2.51 0.41
N LEU A 169 -12.01 -1.20 0.46
CA LEU A 169 -13.32 -0.62 0.16
C LEU A 169 -13.73 -0.91 -1.29
N PHE A 170 -12.78 -0.80 -2.23
CA PHE A 170 -12.98 -1.10 -3.63
C PHE A 170 -13.34 -2.58 -3.85
N SER A 171 -12.69 -3.50 -3.14
CA SER A 171 -13.07 -4.91 -3.21
C SER A 171 -14.41 -5.21 -2.59
N SER A 172 -14.79 -4.51 -1.51
CA SER A 172 -16.15 -4.60 -0.95
C SER A 172 -17.22 -4.11 -1.95
N ILE A 173 -16.96 -3.03 -2.70
CA ILE A 173 -17.88 -2.49 -3.71
C ILE A 173 -17.98 -3.42 -4.93
N THR A 174 -16.85 -3.92 -5.46
CA THR A 174 -16.84 -4.85 -6.59
C THR A 174 -17.46 -6.20 -6.23
N ALA A 175 -17.42 -6.59 -4.95
CA ALA A 175 -18.19 -7.71 -4.45
C ALA A 175 -19.70 -7.48 -4.55
N ILE A 176 -20.19 -6.21 -4.60
CA ILE A 176 -21.59 -5.87 -4.86
C ILE A 176 -21.95 -5.95 -6.35
N SER A 177 -21.12 -5.42 -7.24
CA SER A 177 -21.39 -5.53 -8.67
C SER A 177 -20.10 -5.62 -9.47
N LYS A 178 -20.08 -6.51 -10.46
CA LYS A 178 -18.91 -6.68 -11.35
C LYS A 178 -18.69 -5.46 -12.24
N VAL A 179 -19.69 -4.60 -12.42
CA VAL A 179 -19.59 -3.37 -13.23
C VAL A 179 -18.51 -2.45 -12.66
N PHE A 180 -18.36 -2.40 -11.33
CA PHE A 180 -17.34 -1.58 -10.70
C PHE A 180 -15.90 -1.99 -11.03
N ILE A 181 -15.66 -3.23 -11.48
CA ILE A 181 -14.33 -3.69 -11.92
C ILE A 181 -13.84 -2.86 -13.11
N PHE A 182 -14.75 -2.48 -14.02
CA PHE A 182 -14.43 -1.65 -15.18
C PHE A 182 -14.59 -0.15 -14.88
N LEU A 183 -15.58 0.23 -14.08
CA LEU A 183 -15.85 1.63 -13.75
C LEU A 183 -14.66 2.29 -13.02
N ILE A 184 -14.03 1.56 -12.10
CA ILE A 184 -12.97 2.09 -11.24
C ILE A 184 -11.73 2.53 -12.04
N PRO A 185 -11.11 1.66 -12.87
CA PRO A 185 -9.95 2.08 -13.67
C PRO A 185 -10.30 3.24 -14.60
N VAL A 186 -11.52 3.23 -15.18
CA VAL A 186 -11.99 4.30 -16.06
C VAL A 186 -12.10 5.64 -15.32
N ILE A 187 -12.59 5.66 -14.07
CA ILE A 187 -12.65 6.89 -13.27
C ILE A 187 -11.23 7.38 -12.91
N ILE A 188 -10.34 6.49 -12.47
CA ILE A 188 -8.97 6.88 -12.08
C ILE A 188 -8.22 7.44 -13.28
N VAL A 189 -8.23 6.71 -14.40
CA VAL A 189 -7.58 7.13 -15.65
C VAL A 189 -8.25 8.38 -16.20
N GLY A 190 -9.58 8.44 -16.19
CA GLY A 190 -10.36 9.61 -16.60
C GLY A 190 -10.02 10.85 -15.80
N MET A 191 -9.88 10.75 -14.47
CA MET A 191 -9.46 11.87 -13.61
C MET A 191 -8.04 12.36 -13.91
N LEU A 192 -7.13 11.45 -14.28
CA LEU A 192 -5.75 11.82 -14.67
C LEU A 192 -5.72 12.58 -16.00
N PHE A 193 -6.52 12.15 -16.99
CA PHE A 193 -6.58 12.82 -18.30
C PHE A 193 -7.44 14.09 -18.31
N LEU A 194 -8.50 14.16 -17.49
CA LEU A 194 -9.36 15.34 -17.36
C LEU A 194 -8.78 16.45 -16.49
N GLY A 195 -7.70 16.17 -15.74
CA GLY A 195 -7.00 17.15 -14.90
C GLY A 195 -6.40 18.35 -15.66
N GLY A 196 -6.31 18.29 -17.00
CA GLY A 196 -5.98 19.44 -17.84
C GLY A 196 -7.15 20.36 -18.19
N ILE A 197 -8.40 19.96 -17.91
CA ILE A 197 -9.63 20.66 -18.33
C ILE A 197 -10.44 21.16 -17.13
N VAL A 198 -10.43 20.45 -15.99
CA VAL A 198 -11.11 20.85 -14.75
C VAL A 198 -10.06 21.02 -13.66
N PRO A 199 -10.02 22.16 -12.94
CA PRO A 199 -9.05 22.36 -11.87
C PRO A 199 -9.26 21.30 -10.79
N ASN A 200 -8.31 20.37 -10.70
CA ASN A 200 -8.33 19.20 -9.82
C ASN A 200 -8.02 19.58 -8.35
N GLU A 201 -8.37 20.80 -7.95
CA GLU A 201 -7.99 21.42 -6.68
C GLU A 201 -8.40 20.57 -5.47
N TYR A 202 -9.57 19.94 -5.52
CA TYR A 202 -10.04 19.12 -4.40
C TYR A 202 -9.22 17.84 -4.24
N PHE A 203 -8.78 17.22 -5.33
CA PHE A 203 -7.92 16.03 -5.28
C PHE A 203 -6.53 16.39 -4.76
N ILE A 204 -5.96 17.49 -5.26
CA ILE A 204 -4.64 17.99 -4.83
C ILE A 204 -4.68 18.40 -3.36
N LYS A 205 -5.67 19.17 -2.92
CA LYS A 205 -5.87 19.55 -1.51
C LYS A 205 -6.05 18.32 -0.61
N GLY A 206 -6.70 17.27 -1.12
CA GLY A 206 -6.82 16.00 -0.41
C GLY A 206 -5.48 15.31 -0.16
N ILE A 207 -4.58 15.33 -1.14
CA ILE A 207 -3.21 14.81 -0.99
C ILE A 207 -2.39 15.70 -0.04
N GLU A 208 -2.46 17.02 -0.23
CA GLU A 208 -1.77 18.00 0.62
C GLU A 208 -2.19 17.90 2.09
N PHE A 209 -3.44 17.54 2.37
CA PHE A 209 -3.92 17.34 3.74
C PHE A 209 -3.14 16.27 4.52
N PHE A 210 -2.63 15.24 3.83
CA PHE A 210 -1.81 14.18 4.43
C PHE A 210 -0.31 14.47 4.29
N VAL A 211 0.15 14.97 3.14
CA VAL A 211 1.58 15.16 2.85
C VAL A 211 2.15 16.43 3.49
N GLY A 212 1.34 17.48 3.64
CA GLY A 212 1.78 18.78 4.18
C GLY A 212 1.95 18.82 5.70
N GLU A 213 1.64 17.72 6.40
CA GLU A 213 1.67 17.69 7.85
C GLU A 213 3.08 17.49 8.41
N LYS A 214 3.56 18.46 9.20
CA LYS A 214 4.91 18.39 9.81
C LYS A 214 4.94 17.56 11.09
N ASN A 215 3.80 17.44 11.78
CA ASN A 215 3.72 16.71 13.04
C ASN A 215 3.35 15.23 12.80
N VAL A 216 4.31 14.34 13.07
CA VAL A 216 4.17 12.88 12.86
C VAL A 216 2.99 12.29 13.64
N LEU A 217 2.72 12.77 14.86
CA LEU A 217 1.66 12.23 15.69
C LEU A 217 0.27 12.63 15.16
N LEU A 218 0.13 13.87 14.70
CA LEU A 218 -1.10 14.32 14.06
C LEU A 218 -1.34 13.60 12.73
N PHE A 219 -0.28 13.41 11.94
CA PHE A 219 -0.31 12.62 10.71
C PHE A 219 -0.78 11.17 10.99
N ALA A 220 -0.22 10.52 12.01
CA ALA A 220 -0.59 9.16 12.38
C ALA A 220 -2.07 9.07 12.79
N LEU A 221 -2.56 10.02 13.60
CA LEU A 221 -3.96 10.05 14.03
C LEU A 221 -4.91 10.25 12.84
N LYS A 222 -4.62 11.22 11.96
CA LYS A 222 -5.39 11.47 10.73
C LYS A 222 -5.47 10.21 9.86
N THR A 223 -4.34 9.56 9.66
CA THR A 223 -4.22 8.41 8.77
C THR A 223 -4.91 7.17 9.34
N LEU A 224 -4.73 6.88 10.63
CA LEU A 224 -5.40 5.78 11.33
C LEU A 224 -6.91 5.98 11.40
N SER A 225 -7.36 7.21 11.69
CA SER A 225 -8.80 7.52 11.73
C SER A 225 -9.44 7.34 10.36
N THR A 226 -8.81 7.87 9.30
CA THR A 226 -9.32 7.76 7.93
C THR A 226 -9.37 6.31 7.46
N SER A 227 -8.29 5.55 7.67
CA SER A 227 -8.25 4.13 7.30
C SER A 227 -9.26 3.29 8.08
N ALA A 228 -9.43 3.54 9.38
CA ALA A 228 -10.44 2.86 10.20
C ALA A 228 -11.87 3.13 9.69
N LEU A 229 -12.18 4.37 9.30
CA LEU A 229 -13.47 4.72 8.70
C LEU A 229 -13.69 4.00 7.36
N ILE A 230 -12.68 3.98 6.49
CA ILE A 230 -12.76 3.32 5.17
C ILE A 230 -12.92 1.79 5.32
N PHE A 231 -12.13 1.16 6.19
CA PHE A 231 -12.28 -0.26 6.49
C PHE A 231 -13.65 -0.57 7.09
N GLY A 232 -14.12 0.26 8.03
CA GLY A 232 -15.45 0.14 8.62
C GLY A 232 -16.57 0.22 7.59
N ALA A 233 -16.49 1.18 6.65
CA ALA A 233 -17.41 1.28 5.53
C ALA A 233 -17.38 0.03 4.64
N GLY A 234 -16.18 -0.49 4.34
CA GLY A 234 -16.00 -1.73 3.59
C GLY A 234 -16.67 -2.95 4.26
N ILE A 235 -16.56 -3.07 5.59
CA ILE A 235 -17.23 -4.14 6.35
C ILE A 235 -18.75 -3.94 6.36
N ALA A 236 -19.23 -2.70 6.56
CA ALA A 236 -20.65 -2.39 6.58
C ALA A 236 -21.33 -2.73 5.24
N ILE A 237 -20.65 -2.47 4.12
CA ILE A 237 -21.08 -2.88 2.78
C ILE A 237 -21.22 -4.41 2.67
N LEU A 238 -20.21 -5.15 3.12
CA LEU A 238 -20.21 -6.62 3.05
C LEU A 238 -21.27 -7.26 3.94
N ARG A 239 -21.65 -6.60 5.05
CA ARG A 239 -22.72 -7.08 5.96
C ARG A 239 -24.10 -7.05 5.32
N ARG A 240 -24.40 -6.08 4.45
CA ARG A 240 -25.71 -5.97 3.77
C ARG A 240 -26.03 -7.14 2.83
N ARG A 241 -25.06 -8.00 2.52
CA ARG A 241 -25.19 -9.18 1.68
C ARG A 241 -25.60 -10.47 2.44
N GLU A 242 -26.15 -10.36 3.64
CA GLU A 242 -26.58 -11.52 4.44
C GLU A 242 -27.81 -12.28 3.90
N VAL A 243 -28.49 -11.79 2.85
CA VAL A 243 -29.53 -12.56 2.17
C VAL A 243 -28.94 -13.30 0.97
N ARG A 244 -28.90 -14.64 1.10
CA ARG A 244 -28.43 -15.66 0.14
C ARG A 244 -28.61 -15.27 -1.33
N GLN A 245 -27.51 -15.25 -2.09
CA GLN A 245 -27.34 -15.88 -3.42
C GLN A 245 -25.85 -16.15 -3.66
#